data_AF-A0A9E4KS56-F1
#
_entry.id   AF-A0A9E4KS56-F1
#
_cell.length_a   1.000
_cell.length_b   1.000
_cell.length_c   1.000
_cell.angle_alpha   90.00
_cell.angle_beta   90.00
_cell.angle_gamma   90.00
#
_symmetry.space_group_name_H-M   'P 1'
#
loop_
_entity.id
_entity.type
_entity.pdbx_description
1 polymer ?
#
loop_
_entity_poly.entity_id
_entity_poly.type
_entity_poly.pdbx_seq_one_letter_code
_entity_poly.pdbx_strand_id
1 'polypeptide(L)'
;MDPATEQRLLKLASERPDLLCSEAPLEVLEAAAADAEPTKFMEEFFATGYTGWLSRKMGRQIHPTQDRLNQAIIVLHLRAGLMNTDLLMGLPVRSADQPFFSDEGLY
;
A
#
# COMPACT_ATOMS: atom_id res chain seq x y z
N MET A 1 -6.18 -12.44 -8.13
CA MET A 1 -7.27 -11.44 -8.19
C MET A 1 -7.80 -11.40 -9.61
N ASP A 2 -9.05 -10.99 -9.85
CA ASP A 2 -9.55 -10.84 -11.22
C ASP A 2 -9.18 -9.45 -11.80
N PRO A 3 -9.09 -9.30 -13.14
CA PRO A 3 -8.65 -8.05 -13.76
C PRO A 3 -9.52 -6.82 -13.48
N ALA A 4 -10.83 -7.00 -13.23
CA ALA A 4 -11.71 -5.86 -12.95
C ALA A 4 -11.46 -5.31 -11.55
N THR A 5 -11.23 -6.20 -10.59
CA THR A 5 -10.83 -5.83 -9.22
C THR A 5 -9.46 -5.13 -9.21
N GLU A 6 -8.49 -5.64 -9.96
CA GLU A 6 -7.16 -5.01 -10.09
C GLU A 6 -7.26 -3.57 -10.63
N GLN A 7 -8.02 -3.35 -11.71
CA GLN A 7 -8.22 -2.00 -12.27
C GLN A 7 -8.91 -1.05 -11.29
N ARG A 8 -9.91 -1.53 -10.54
CA ARG A 8 -10.59 -0.74 -9.51
C ARG A 8 -9.63 -0.31 -8.41
N LEU A 9 -8.74 -1.21 -7.97
CA LEU A 9 -7.76 -0.95 -6.92
C LEU A 9 -6.66 0.00 -7.40
N LEU A 10 -6.17 -0.16 -8.63
CA LEU A 10 -5.22 0.80 -9.23
C LEU A 10 -5.80 2.21 -9.31
N LYS A 11 -7.08 2.31 -9.73
CA LYS A 11 -7.79 3.59 -9.74
C LYS A 11 -7.89 4.18 -8.33
N LEU A 12 -8.25 3.37 -7.32
CA LEU A 12 -8.28 3.79 -5.92
C LEU A 12 -6.92 4.33 -5.45
N ALA A 13 -5.82 3.63 -5.73
CA ALA A 13 -4.48 4.07 -5.35
C ALA A 13 -4.13 5.44 -5.97
N SER A 14 -4.53 5.67 -7.22
CA SER A 14 -4.30 6.95 -7.91
C SER A 14 -5.16 8.10 -7.36
N GLU A 15 -6.41 7.84 -7.02
CA GLU A 15 -7.39 8.87 -6.60
C GLU A 15 -7.27 9.20 -5.11
N ARG A 16 -6.92 8.19 -4.30
CA ARG A 16 -6.82 8.27 -2.84
C ARG A 16 -5.43 7.88 -2.31
N PRO A 17 -4.36 8.62 -2.67
CA PRO A 17 -3.05 8.41 -2.05
C PRO A 17 -2.99 8.77 -0.56
N ASP A 18 -4.03 9.39 -0.01
CA ASP A 18 -4.21 9.73 1.41
C ASP A 18 -4.94 8.64 2.21
N LEU A 19 -5.24 7.49 1.60
CA LEU A 19 -5.89 6.35 2.25
C LEU A 19 -5.22 6.03 3.59
N LEU A 20 -6.01 5.85 4.65
CA LEU A 20 -5.50 5.39 5.94
C LEU A 20 -5.38 3.87 5.98
N CYS A 21 -4.55 3.32 6.87
CA CYS A 21 -4.45 1.86 7.04
C CYS A 21 -5.79 1.25 7.49
N SER A 22 -6.62 1.99 8.23
CA SER A 22 -7.98 1.58 8.60
C SER A 22 -8.94 1.48 7.41
N GLU A 23 -8.62 2.14 6.29
CA GLU A 23 -9.40 2.12 5.05
C GLU A 23 -8.78 1.22 3.98
N ALA A 24 -7.73 0.47 4.31
CA ALA A 24 -7.02 -0.37 3.36
C ALA A 24 -7.95 -1.45 2.76
N PRO A 25 -7.92 -1.68 1.43
CA PRO A 25 -8.81 -2.66 0.80
C PRO A 25 -8.42 -4.06 1.27
N LEU A 26 -9.41 -4.83 1.73
CA LEU A 26 -9.18 -6.19 2.23
C LEU A 26 -8.49 -7.06 1.18
N GLU A 27 -8.87 -6.92 -0.09
CA GLU A 27 -8.30 -7.69 -1.19
C GLU A 27 -6.78 -7.47 -1.34
N VAL A 28 -6.29 -6.26 -1.01
CA VAL A 28 -4.86 -5.93 -1.01
C VAL A 28 -4.16 -6.54 0.20
N LEU A 29 -4.80 -6.51 1.37
CA LEU A 29 -4.25 -7.10 2.60
C LEU A 29 -4.13 -8.63 2.47
N GLU A 30 -5.15 -9.28 1.93
CA GLU A 30 -5.16 -10.71 1.66
C GLU A 30 -4.09 -11.09 0.63
N ALA A 31 -4.00 -10.35 -0.48
CA ALA A 31 -2.96 -10.58 -1.48
C ALA A 31 -1.55 -10.39 -0.90
N ALA A 32 -1.36 -9.41 -0.03
CA ALA A 32 -0.07 -9.17 0.63
C ALA A 32 0.31 -10.29 1.61
N ALA A 33 -0.67 -10.90 2.27
CA ALA A 33 -0.45 -12.00 3.19
C ALA A 33 -0.27 -13.36 2.48
N ALA A 34 -0.80 -13.50 1.27
CA ALA A 34 -0.72 -14.75 0.50
C ALA A 34 0.68 -15.01 -0.07
N ASP A 35 1.38 -13.94 -0.50
CA ASP A 35 2.68 -14.03 -1.17
C ASP A 35 3.76 -13.29 -0.39
N ALA A 36 4.92 -13.94 -0.20
CA ALA A 36 6.05 -13.34 0.50
C ALA A 36 6.68 -12.16 -0.26
N GLU A 37 6.57 -12.16 -1.59
CA GLU A 37 7.02 -11.08 -2.47
C GLU A 37 5.82 -10.44 -3.18
N PRO A 38 5.86 -9.12 -3.47
CA PRO A 38 4.79 -8.45 -4.18
C PRO A 38 4.64 -9.01 -5.60
N THR A 39 3.41 -9.35 -5.98
CA THR A 39 3.09 -9.66 -7.39
C THR A 39 3.18 -8.38 -8.24
N LYS A 40 3.23 -8.51 -9.57
CA LYS A 40 3.27 -7.35 -10.49
C LYS A 40 2.14 -6.34 -10.23
N PHE A 41 0.95 -6.83 -9.92
CA PHE A 41 -0.18 -5.98 -9.55
C PHE A 41 0.09 -5.22 -8.25
N MET A 42 0.62 -5.90 -7.22
CA MET A 42 0.95 -5.27 -5.94
C MET A 42 2.06 -4.23 -6.09
N GLU A 43 3.08 -4.52 -6.90
CA GLU A 43 4.12 -3.55 -7.25
C GLU A 43 3.52 -2.28 -7.85
N GLU A 44 2.64 -2.42 -8.85
CA GLU A 44 2.00 -1.29 -9.52
C GLU A 44 1.07 -0.51 -8.58
N PHE A 45 0.29 -1.22 -7.76
CA PHE A 45 -0.63 -0.63 -6.80
C PHE A 45 0.12 0.19 -5.74
N PHE A 46 1.15 -0.38 -5.10
CA PHE A 46 1.94 0.33 -4.11
C PHE A 46 2.76 1.45 -4.74
N ALA A 47 3.34 1.26 -5.93
CA ALA A 47 4.08 2.30 -6.63
C ALA A 47 3.20 3.53 -6.92
N THR A 48 1.97 3.29 -7.40
CA THR A 48 0.99 4.32 -7.74
C THR A 48 0.60 5.13 -6.50
N GLY A 49 0.18 4.44 -5.44
CA GLY A 49 -0.24 5.10 -4.21
C GLY A 49 0.91 5.81 -3.49
N TYR A 50 2.10 5.19 -3.43
CA TYR A 50 3.30 5.79 -2.82
C TYR A 50 3.73 7.08 -3.52
N THR A 51 3.77 7.07 -4.85
CA THR A 51 4.16 8.25 -5.65
C THR A 51 3.15 9.38 -5.47
N GLY A 52 1.85 9.06 -5.46
CA GLY A 52 0.79 10.02 -5.17
C GLY A 52 0.90 10.61 -3.76
N TRP A 53 1.15 9.76 -2.77
CA TRP A 53 1.28 10.15 -1.37
C TRP A 53 2.49 11.06 -1.17
N LEU A 54 3.64 10.68 -1.71
CA LEU A 54 4.88 11.44 -1.62
C LEU A 54 4.75 12.82 -2.29
N SER A 55 4.06 12.87 -3.44
CA SER A 55 3.78 14.13 -4.13
C SER A 55 2.89 15.05 -3.30
N ARG A 56 1.82 14.51 -2.69
CA ARG A 56 0.94 15.29 -1.80
C ARG A 56 1.69 15.81 -0.58
N LYS A 57 2.47 14.95 0.06
CA LYS A 57 3.28 15.31 1.23
C LYS A 57 4.27 16.44 0.94
N MET A 58 4.92 16.40 -0.22
CA MET A 58 5.91 17.41 -0.61
C MET A 58 5.28 18.69 -1.21
N GLY A 59 3.96 18.71 -1.40
CA GLY A 59 3.24 19.83 -2.02
C GLY A 59 3.62 20.06 -3.50
N ARG A 60 4.25 19.09 -4.15
CA ARG A 60 4.66 19.15 -5.57
C ARG A 60 4.75 17.75 -6.16
N GLN A 61 4.66 17.64 -7.48
CA GLN A 61 4.84 16.35 -8.16
C GLN A 61 6.28 15.85 -7.96
N ILE A 62 6.42 14.66 -7.39
CA ILE A 62 7.69 13.98 -7.16
C ILE A 62 7.68 12.65 -7.90
N HIS A 63 8.78 12.37 -8.59
CA HIS A 63 9.06 11.05 -9.14
C HIS A 63 10.20 10.45 -8.30
N PRO A 64 9.92 9.50 -7.40
CA PRO A 64 10.97 8.86 -6.61
C PRO A 64 11.92 8.08 -7.53
N THR A 65 13.16 7.90 -7.07
CA THR A 65 14.10 7.00 -7.76
C THR A 65 13.58 5.56 -7.70
N GLN A 66 13.98 4.72 -8.67
CA GLN A 66 13.54 3.33 -8.71
C GLN A 66 13.90 2.57 -7.43
N ASP A 67 15.09 2.81 -6.86
CA ASP A 67 15.51 2.16 -5.61
C ASP A 67 14.60 2.53 -4.43
N ARG A 68 14.22 3.81 -4.32
CA ARG A 68 13.30 4.29 -3.29
C ARG A 68 11.91 3.69 -3.46
N LEU A 69 11.44 3.61 -4.70
CA LEU A 69 10.15 2.99 -5.02
C LEU A 69 10.14 1.51 -4.65
N ASN A 70 11.17 0.76 -5.04
CA ASN A 70 11.32 -0.66 -4.73
C ASN A 70 11.33 -0.91 -3.22
N GLN A 71 12.09 -0.09 -2.48
CA GLN A 71 12.12 -0.15 -1.02
C GLN A 71 10.74 0.11 -0.41
N ALA A 72 10.05 1.16 -0.86
CA ALA A 72 8.71 1.48 -0.41
C ALA A 72 7.72 0.33 -0.69
N ILE A 73 7.74 -0.26 -1.89
CA ILE A 73 6.87 -1.38 -2.25
C ILE A 73 7.06 -2.55 -1.27
N ILE A 74 8.30 -2.93 -0.97
CA ILE A 74 8.60 -4.06 -0.07
C ILE A 74 8.04 -3.81 1.33
N VAL A 75 8.31 -2.64 1.91
CA VAL A 75 7.87 -2.33 3.29
C VAL A 75 6.35 -2.15 3.37
N LEU A 76 5.73 -1.58 2.33
CA LEU A 76 4.27 -1.43 2.27
C LEU A 76 3.57 -2.77 2.12
N HIS A 77 4.11 -3.68 1.30
CA HIS A 77 3.63 -5.05 1.15
C HIS A 77 3.72 -5.82 2.47
N LEU A 78 4.87 -5.75 3.14
CA LEU A 78 5.05 -6.36 4.46
C LEU A 78 4.04 -5.82 5.48
N ARG A 79 3.86 -4.49 5.53
CA ARG A 79 2.87 -3.87 6.43
C ARG A 79 1.45 -4.38 6.13
N ALA A 80 1.06 -4.43 4.85
CA ALA A 80 -0.26 -4.93 4.46
C ALA A 80 -0.49 -6.39 4.91
N GLY A 81 0.52 -7.27 4.77
CA GLY A 81 0.46 -8.65 5.25
C GLY A 81 0.31 -8.75 6.78
N LEU A 82 1.02 -7.90 7.53
CA LEU A 82 0.88 -7.81 8.99
C LEU A 82 -0.50 -7.29 9.40
N MET A 83 -1.04 -6.30 8.69
CA MET A 83 -2.39 -5.80 8.93
C MET A 83 -3.44 -6.89 8.71
N ASN A 84 -3.30 -7.70 7.66
CA ASN A 84 -4.18 -8.85 7.44
C ASN A 84 -4.13 -9.84 8.62
N THR A 85 -2.93 -10.08 9.15
CA THR A 85 -2.73 -10.95 10.31
C THR A 85 -3.42 -10.41 11.56
N ASP A 86 -3.29 -9.10 11.83
CA ASP A 86 -3.99 -8.45 12.95
C ASP A 86 -5.51 -8.61 12.79
N LEU A 87 -6.06 -8.39 11.58
CA LEU A 87 -7.50 -8.55 11.29
C LEU A 87 -7.97 -10.00 11.52
N LEU A 88 -7.23 -11.00 11.03
CA LEU A 88 -7.55 -12.42 11.23
C LEU A 88 -7.53 -12.82 12.70
N MET A 89 -6.68 -12.20 13.50
CA MET A 89 -6.56 -12.44 14.93
C MET A 89 -7.57 -11.62 15.77
N GLY A 90 -8.41 -10.80 15.14
CA GLY A 90 -9.34 -9.89 15.82
C GLY A 90 -8.63 -8.79 16.63
N LEU A 91 -7.38 -8.48 16.29
CA LEU A 91 -6.59 -7.43 16.91
C LEU A 91 -6.85 -6.08 16.22
N PRO A 92 -6.74 -4.95 16.95
CA PRO A 92 -6.77 -3.65 16.32
C PRO A 92 -5.58 -3.47 15.38
N VAL A 93 -5.82 -2.93 14.19
CA VAL A 93 -4.76 -2.58 13.24
C VAL A 93 -3.89 -1.50 13.86
N ARG A 94 -2.64 -1.84 14.19
CA ARG A 94 -1.73 -0.98 14.98
C ARG A 94 -1.42 0.36 14.32
N SER A 95 -1.55 0.44 13.00
CA SER A 95 -1.29 1.62 12.17
C SER A 95 -2.57 2.27 11.64
N ALA A 96 -3.74 1.99 12.22
CA ALA A 96 -5.06 2.39 11.69
C ALA A 96 -5.16 3.86 11.19
N ASP A 97 -4.58 4.80 11.95
CA ASP A 97 -4.63 6.24 11.65
C ASP A 97 -3.46 6.72 10.77
N GLN A 98 -2.54 5.84 10.38
CA GLN A 98 -1.39 6.18 9.55
C GLN A 98 -1.74 6.08 8.05
N PRO A 99 -1.10 6.88 7.18
CA PRO A 99 -1.31 6.76 5.75
C PRO A 99 -0.82 5.41 5.21
N PHE A 100 -1.69 4.71 4.50
CA PHE A 100 -1.48 3.38 3.96
C PHE A 100 -0.40 3.30 2.88
N PHE A 101 -0.10 4.41 2.21
CA PHE A 101 0.99 4.49 1.24
C PHE A 101 2.24 5.20 1.79
N SER A 102 2.31 5.48 3.09
CA SER A 102 3.52 6.04 3.72
C SER A 102 4.50 4.94 4.12
N ASP A 103 5.77 5.10 3.74
CA ASP A 103 6.90 4.26 4.19
C ASP A 103 7.60 4.82 5.45
N GLU A 104 7.08 5.90 6.04
CA GLU A 104 7.72 6.53 7.20
C GLU A 104 7.67 5.67 8.44
N GLY A 105 8.84 5.53 9.09
CA GLY A 105 8.96 4.73 10.31
C GLY A 105 8.86 3.23 10.09
N LEU A 106 8.95 2.77 8.83
CA LEU A 106 8.93 1.34 8.46
C LEU A 106 10.32 0.74 8.19
N TYR A 107 11.39 1.55 8.27
CA TYR A 107 12.79 1.13 8.08
C TYR A 107 13.52 0.92 9.40
#